data_AF-A0AAU7PMQ2-F1
#
_entry.id   AF-A0AAU7PMQ2-F1
#
_cell.length_a   1.000
_cell.length_b   1.000
_cell.length_c   1.000
_cell.angle_alpha   90.00
_cell.angle_beta   90.00
_cell.angle_gamma   90.00
#
_symmetry.space_group_name_H-M   'P 1'
#
loop_
_entity.id
_entity.type
_entity.pdbx_description
1 polymer ?
#
loop_
_entity_poly.entity_id
_entity_poly.type
_entity_poly.pdbx_seq_one_letter_code
_entity_poly.pdbx_strand_id
1 'polypeptide(L)'
;MNDIMDLHTHTVASGHAYNTLYEMAKSASEKGLALMGSTDHAPKMPGTCHEFYFINFKVIPRKIYGVNILMGVELNIMDHTGRVDLRKGLLEKMDYSIASLHEPCYKSGTSAENTNAYLGAIENPLIHIIGHPDDSRFPVDYDTLVSAAAENHTLLELNSSSLHPLSARMNAAENYRTMLELCKRYRASIIIDSDAHTEADVGNHVRALELIEEVNFPEELIVNTSFDKLLPYIPKLEAYL
;
A
#
# COMPACT_ATOMS: atom_id res chain seq x y z
N MET A 1 -12.76 -15.70 3.47
CA MET A 1 -11.89 -15.33 2.34
C MET A 1 -10.52 -15.96 2.57
N ASN A 2 -9.87 -16.46 1.51
CA ASN A 2 -8.46 -16.86 1.60
C ASN A 2 -7.60 -15.59 1.56
N ASP A 3 -6.77 -15.31 2.57
CA ASP A 3 -5.93 -14.10 2.60
C ASP A 3 -4.47 -14.54 2.75
N ILE A 4 -3.68 -14.35 1.70
CA ILE A 4 -2.36 -15.00 1.57
C ILE A 4 -1.20 -14.00 1.43
N MET A 5 -1.47 -12.70 1.47
CA MET A 5 -0.44 -11.69 1.22
C MET A 5 -0.65 -10.42 2.03
N ASP A 6 0.46 -9.75 2.34
CA ASP A 6 0.52 -8.42 2.94
C ASP A 6 1.67 -7.64 2.27
N LEU A 7 1.33 -6.62 1.51
CA LEU A 7 2.23 -5.85 0.65
C LEU A 7 2.53 -4.45 1.18
N HIS A 8 2.04 -4.05 2.35
CA HIS A 8 2.45 -2.81 2.98
C HIS A 8 3.05 -3.10 4.36
N THR A 9 4.37 -3.24 4.42
CA THR A 9 5.09 -3.46 5.68
C THR A 9 6.40 -2.67 5.74
N HIS A 10 6.76 -2.25 6.94
CA HIS A 10 7.91 -1.38 7.21
C HIS A 10 8.94 -2.07 8.11
N THR A 11 10.21 -1.79 7.86
CA THR A 11 11.32 -2.30 8.66
C THR A 11 11.99 -1.18 9.43
N VAL A 12 12.98 -1.51 10.27
CA VAL A 12 13.84 -0.52 10.94
C VAL A 12 14.46 0.53 9.99
N ALA A 13 14.49 0.30 8.68
CA ALA A 13 14.93 1.30 7.70
C ALA A 13 14.02 2.54 7.62
N SER A 14 12.73 2.42 7.95
CA SER A 14 11.79 3.56 8.04
C SER A 14 12.03 4.45 9.27
N GLY A 15 12.88 4.04 10.21
CA GLY A 15 13.25 4.81 11.41
C GLY A 15 12.20 4.82 12.54
N HIS A 16 10.95 4.48 12.25
CA HIS A 16 9.86 4.36 13.23
C HIS A 16 9.11 3.03 13.14
N ALA A 17 9.70 2.04 12.47
CA ALA A 17 9.35 0.63 12.58
C ALA A 17 10.47 -0.11 13.33
N TYR A 18 10.12 -1.25 13.93
CA TYR A 18 10.90 -1.81 15.04
C TYR A 18 11.48 -3.20 14.77
N ASN A 19 11.28 -3.73 13.57
CA ASN A 19 11.73 -5.07 13.19
C ASN A 19 12.54 -5.07 11.90
N THR A 20 13.48 -6.00 11.81
CA THR A 20 14.28 -6.23 10.60
C THR A 20 13.46 -6.97 9.54
N LEU A 21 13.88 -6.89 8.27
CA LEU A 21 13.24 -7.65 7.17
C LEU A 21 13.07 -9.15 7.49
N TYR A 22 14.07 -9.77 8.13
CA TYR A 22 14.00 -11.20 8.47
C TYR A 22 13.02 -11.49 9.61
N GLU A 23 12.88 -10.60 10.60
CA GLU A 23 11.87 -10.74 11.65
C GLU A 23 10.46 -10.59 11.08
N MET A 24 10.24 -9.59 10.20
CA MET A 24 8.98 -9.42 9.49
C MET A 24 8.62 -10.66 8.67
N ALA A 25 9.57 -11.16 7.86
CA ALA A 25 9.37 -12.36 7.04
C ALA A 25 9.13 -13.64 7.87
N LYS A 26 9.76 -13.75 9.05
CA LYS A 26 9.52 -14.87 9.97
C LYS A 26 8.09 -14.83 10.51
N SER A 27 7.61 -13.66 10.93
CA SER A 27 6.23 -13.50 11.40
C SER A 27 5.21 -13.78 10.28
N ALA A 28 5.46 -13.27 9.07
CA ALA A 28 4.67 -13.62 7.88
C ALA A 28 4.57 -15.14 7.67
N SER A 29 5.71 -15.85 7.79
CA SER A 29 5.75 -17.31 7.67
C SER A 29 4.93 -18.00 8.76
N GLU A 30 5.07 -17.58 10.01
CA GLU A 30 4.37 -18.17 11.16
C GLU A 30 2.85 -17.94 11.09
N LYS A 31 2.43 -16.84 10.44
CA LYS A 31 1.03 -16.50 10.18
C LYS A 31 0.49 -17.08 8.87
N GLY A 32 1.31 -17.82 8.11
CA GLY A 32 0.88 -18.54 6.92
C GLY A 32 0.75 -17.69 5.65
N LEU A 33 1.32 -16.48 5.62
CA LEU A 33 1.36 -15.69 4.39
C LEU A 33 2.25 -16.39 3.35
N ALA A 34 1.78 -16.42 2.10
CA ALA A 34 2.56 -16.92 0.97
C ALA A 34 3.46 -15.83 0.36
N LEU A 35 3.08 -14.57 0.52
CA LEU A 35 3.74 -13.40 -0.05
C LEU A 35 3.79 -12.26 0.96
N MET A 36 4.95 -11.63 1.11
CA MET A 36 5.12 -10.42 1.90
C MET A 36 5.84 -9.37 1.06
N GLY A 37 5.37 -8.13 1.14
CA GLY A 37 6.00 -6.98 0.54
C GLY A 37 6.67 -6.09 1.59
N SER A 38 7.90 -5.65 1.32
CA SER A 38 8.62 -4.68 2.15
C SER A 38 8.69 -3.34 1.44
N THR A 39 8.10 -2.30 2.04
CA THR A 39 7.82 -0.99 1.44
C THR A 39 8.19 0.13 2.39
N ASP A 40 9.45 0.14 2.85
CA ASP A 40 9.95 1.25 3.67
C ASP A 40 9.76 2.61 2.98
N HIS A 41 9.55 3.66 3.79
CA HIS A 41 9.29 5.01 3.28
C HIS A 41 10.44 5.55 2.44
N ALA A 42 10.09 6.17 1.32
CA ALA A 42 11.00 6.87 0.46
C ALA A 42 11.67 8.09 1.14
N PRO A 43 12.84 8.57 0.63
CA PRO A 43 13.80 9.39 1.37
C PRO A 43 13.33 10.76 1.88
N LYS A 44 12.17 11.28 1.45
CA LYS A 44 11.66 12.55 1.99
C LYS A 44 10.97 12.40 3.33
N MET A 45 10.54 11.21 3.71
CA MET A 45 10.01 10.95 5.05
C MET A 45 11.07 11.25 6.12
N PRO A 46 10.80 12.13 7.09
CA PRO A 46 11.77 12.44 8.13
C PRO A 46 12.18 11.19 8.94
N GLY A 47 13.49 10.98 9.08
CA GLY A 47 14.04 9.87 9.88
C GLY A 47 14.17 8.53 9.14
N THR A 48 13.74 8.45 7.88
CA THR A 48 13.88 7.24 7.05
C THR A 48 15.29 7.05 6.48
N CYS A 49 15.45 5.98 5.71
CA CYS A 49 16.67 5.60 5.01
C CYS A 49 17.01 6.45 3.76
N HIS A 50 18.26 6.40 3.35
CA HIS A 50 18.74 6.99 2.08
C HIS A 50 18.36 6.11 0.88
N GLU A 51 18.33 6.67 -0.34
CA GLU A 51 17.98 5.92 -1.57
C GLU A 51 18.85 4.68 -1.84
N PHE A 52 20.03 4.60 -1.20
CA PHE A 52 20.94 3.46 -1.30
C PHE A 52 20.36 2.18 -0.72
N TYR A 53 19.43 2.29 0.23
CA TYR A 53 18.67 1.16 0.75
C TYR A 53 17.96 0.41 -0.39
N PHE A 54 17.16 1.14 -1.17
CA PHE A 54 16.42 0.62 -2.32
C PHE A 54 17.33 0.14 -3.46
N ILE A 55 18.45 0.83 -3.72
CA ILE A 55 19.41 0.43 -4.78
C ILE A 55 19.96 -0.98 -4.54
N ASN A 56 20.10 -1.39 -3.29
CA ASN A 56 20.80 -2.63 -2.94
C ASN A 56 19.88 -3.85 -2.82
N PHE A 57 18.58 -3.74 -3.10
CA PHE A 57 17.61 -4.86 -3.00
C PHE A 57 18.03 -6.12 -3.77
N LYS A 58 18.87 -5.99 -4.80
CA LYS A 58 19.45 -7.12 -5.55
C LYS A 58 20.16 -8.19 -4.71
N VAL A 59 20.58 -7.86 -3.48
CA VAL A 59 21.29 -8.80 -2.58
C VAL A 59 20.33 -9.61 -1.70
N ILE A 60 19.05 -9.26 -1.68
CA ILE A 60 18.06 -9.85 -0.80
C ILE A 60 17.49 -11.11 -1.46
N PRO A 61 17.44 -12.26 -0.77
CA PRO A 61 16.77 -13.45 -1.28
C PRO A 61 15.28 -13.19 -1.52
N ARG A 62 14.76 -13.66 -2.67
CA ARG A 62 13.34 -13.52 -3.02
C ARG A 62 12.41 -14.48 -2.28
N LYS A 63 12.96 -15.38 -1.47
CA LYS A 63 12.24 -16.29 -0.60
C LYS A 63 12.93 -16.38 0.75
N ILE A 64 12.23 -16.05 1.82
CA ILE A 64 12.74 -16.04 3.20
C ILE A 64 11.75 -16.81 4.07
N TYR A 65 12.23 -17.79 4.82
CA TYR A 65 11.40 -18.70 5.64
C TYR A 65 10.24 -19.38 4.88
N GLY A 66 10.35 -19.52 3.56
CA GLY A 66 9.29 -20.11 2.73
C GLY A 66 8.27 -19.11 2.19
N VAL A 67 8.33 -17.84 2.60
CA VAL A 67 7.51 -16.73 2.11
C VAL A 67 8.20 -16.06 0.92
N ASN A 68 7.45 -15.80 -0.15
CA ASN A 68 7.95 -15.01 -1.28
C ASN A 68 8.04 -13.54 -0.88
N ILE A 69 9.11 -12.85 -1.25
CA ILE A 69 9.40 -11.48 -0.81
C ILE A 69 9.45 -10.54 -2.01
N LEU A 70 8.56 -9.55 -2.03
CA LEU A 70 8.63 -8.41 -2.94
C LEU A 70 9.30 -7.23 -2.25
N MET A 71 10.23 -6.59 -2.94
CA MET A 71 10.93 -5.41 -2.46
C MET A 71 10.38 -4.18 -3.18
N GLY A 72 9.51 -3.46 -2.48
CA GLY A 72 8.85 -2.26 -2.95
C GLY A 72 9.32 -1.00 -2.22
N VAL A 73 8.52 0.05 -2.34
CA VAL A 73 8.72 1.33 -1.67
C VAL A 73 7.36 1.98 -1.45
N GLU A 74 7.16 2.57 -0.27
CA GLU A 74 6.07 3.52 -0.05
C GLU A 74 6.60 4.93 -0.33
N LEU A 75 6.12 5.51 -1.43
CA LEU A 75 6.49 6.82 -1.92
C LEU A 75 5.64 7.89 -1.25
N ASN A 76 6.26 9.03 -1.00
CA ASN A 76 5.57 10.22 -0.56
C ASN A 76 5.09 10.99 -1.79
N ILE A 77 3.79 11.25 -1.89
CA ILE A 77 3.26 12.24 -2.84
C ILE A 77 3.62 13.64 -2.30
N MET A 78 4.35 14.42 -3.10
CA MET A 78 5.06 15.62 -2.64
C MET A 78 4.31 16.92 -2.85
N ASP A 79 3.32 16.93 -3.74
CA ASP A 79 2.55 18.12 -4.11
C ASP A 79 1.25 17.75 -4.82
N HIS A 80 0.42 18.76 -5.07
CA HIS A 80 -0.87 18.63 -5.73
C HIS A 80 -0.79 18.11 -7.17
N THR A 81 0.40 17.94 -7.76
CA THR A 81 0.57 17.37 -9.11
C THR A 81 0.80 15.86 -9.11
N GLY A 82 0.92 15.23 -7.93
CA GLY A 82 1.15 13.79 -7.81
C GLY A 82 2.61 13.36 -7.97
N ARG A 83 3.55 14.31 -7.95
CA ARG A 83 4.98 14.00 -8.01
C ARG A 83 5.41 13.21 -6.76
N VAL A 84 6.21 12.17 -6.97
CA VAL A 84 6.76 11.30 -5.90
C VAL A 84 8.25 11.53 -5.66
N ASP A 85 8.75 11.05 -4.52
CA ASP A 85 10.09 11.36 -4.00
C ASP A 85 11.19 10.33 -4.28
N LEU A 86 11.04 9.55 -5.36
CA LEU A 86 12.09 8.67 -5.86
C LEU A 86 12.34 8.92 -7.35
N ARG A 87 13.60 9.00 -7.76
CA ARG A 87 13.95 9.23 -9.17
C ARG A 87 13.49 8.06 -10.05
N LYS A 88 12.94 8.36 -11.23
CA LYS A 88 12.38 7.39 -12.17
C LYS A 88 13.26 6.14 -12.38
N GLY A 89 14.55 6.31 -12.68
CA GLY A 89 15.44 5.17 -12.95
C GLY A 89 15.74 4.26 -11.74
N LEU A 90 15.44 4.71 -10.51
CA LEU A 90 15.45 3.84 -9.33
C LEU A 90 14.08 3.20 -9.12
N LEU A 91 13.01 3.98 -9.28
CA LEU A 91 11.63 3.48 -9.17
C LEU A 91 11.34 2.33 -10.15
N GLU A 92 11.84 2.41 -11.40
CA GLU A 92 11.75 1.33 -12.40
C GLU A 92 12.37 -0.01 -11.94
N LYS A 93 13.24 0.01 -10.93
CA LYS A 93 13.92 -1.17 -10.38
C LYS A 93 13.17 -1.81 -9.22
N MET A 94 12.20 -1.12 -8.62
CA MET A 94 11.38 -1.66 -7.53
C MET A 94 10.45 -2.74 -8.06
N ASP A 95 10.13 -3.76 -7.25
CA ASP A 95 9.20 -4.80 -7.69
C ASP A 95 7.78 -4.24 -7.87
N TYR A 96 7.41 -3.29 -7.01
CA TYR A 96 6.19 -2.48 -7.06
C TYR A 96 6.39 -1.21 -6.21
N SER A 97 5.41 -0.32 -6.23
CA SER A 97 5.41 0.83 -5.33
C SER A 97 4.00 1.24 -4.92
N ILE A 98 3.94 1.78 -3.71
CA ILE A 98 2.78 2.41 -3.10
C ILE A 98 3.00 3.92 -3.16
N ALA A 99 2.00 4.73 -3.46
CA ALA A 99 2.06 6.18 -3.34
C ALA A 99 1.00 6.66 -2.35
N SER A 100 1.42 7.43 -1.35
CA SER A 100 0.54 7.85 -0.26
C SER A 100 0.75 9.33 0.09
N LEU A 101 -0.25 9.94 0.73
CA LEU A 101 -0.13 11.27 1.33
C LEU A 101 0.29 11.15 2.79
N HIS A 102 1.44 11.74 3.13
CA HIS A 102 1.93 11.81 4.51
C HIS A 102 2.06 13.26 4.95
N GLU A 103 1.54 13.60 6.12
CA GLU A 103 1.56 14.97 6.68
C GLU A 103 2.97 15.60 6.66
N PRO A 104 4.07 14.89 6.99
CA PRO A 104 5.41 15.49 6.97
C PRO A 104 5.91 15.86 5.56
N CYS A 105 5.37 15.24 4.52
CA CYS A 105 5.85 15.36 3.14
C CYS A 105 4.88 16.15 2.24
N TYR A 106 3.64 16.30 2.68
CA TYR A 106 2.55 16.86 1.89
C TYR A 106 1.74 17.86 2.69
N LYS A 107 1.53 19.04 2.10
CA LYS A 107 0.64 20.06 2.66
C LYS A 107 -0.76 19.86 2.11
N SER A 108 -1.69 19.47 2.99
CA SER A 108 -3.11 19.32 2.63
C SER A 108 -3.70 20.60 2.03
N GLY A 109 -4.44 20.45 0.94
CA GLY A 109 -5.16 21.51 0.25
C GLY A 109 -6.68 21.30 0.29
N THR A 110 -7.37 21.87 -0.70
CA THR A 110 -8.78 21.59 -0.97
C THR A 110 -8.98 20.13 -1.40
N SER A 111 -10.23 19.67 -1.34
CA SER A 111 -10.59 18.32 -1.84
C SER A 111 -10.14 18.09 -3.28
N ALA A 112 -10.33 19.10 -4.15
CA ALA A 112 -9.89 19.02 -5.54
C ALA A 112 -8.36 18.93 -5.68
N GLU A 113 -7.59 19.68 -4.88
CA GLU A 113 -6.13 19.65 -4.91
C GLU A 113 -5.56 18.31 -4.41
N ASN A 114 -6.15 17.75 -3.36
CA ASN A 114 -5.76 16.44 -2.83
C ASN A 114 -6.16 15.30 -3.78
N THR A 115 -7.34 15.37 -4.39
CA THR A 115 -7.73 14.44 -5.45
C THR A 115 -6.76 14.53 -6.62
N ASN A 116 -6.38 15.73 -7.08
CA ASN A 116 -5.42 15.90 -8.18
C ASN A 116 -4.03 15.32 -7.85
N ALA A 117 -3.62 15.36 -6.57
CA ALA A 117 -2.39 14.71 -6.13
C ALA A 117 -2.43 13.19 -6.35
N TYR A 118 -3.53 12.53 -5.99
CA TYR A 118 -3.70 11.11 -6.27
C TYR A 118 -3.84 10.82 -7.76
N LEU A 119 -4.58 11.63 -8.52
CA LEU A 119 -4.71 11.45 -9.98
C LEU A 119 -3.36 11.50 -10.68
N GLY A 120 -2.51 12.48 -10.34
CA GLY A 120 -1.16 12.56 -10.91
C GLY A 120 -0.26 11.39 -10.51
N ALA A 121 -0.46 10.81 -9.33
CA ALA A 121 0.23 9.58 -8.93
C ALA A 121 -0.28 8.36 -9.71
N ILE A 122 -1.60 8.24 -9.92
CA ILE A 122 -2.25 7.18 -10.70
C ILE A 122 -1.81 7.20 -12.17
N GLU A 123 -1.61 8.38 -12.76
CA GLU A 123 -1.13 8.53 -14.15
C GLU A 123 0.31 8.03 -14.36
N ASN A 124 1.09 7.88 -13.28
CA ASN A 124 2.43 7.35 -13.37
C ASN A 124 2.41 5.81 -13.43
N PRO A 125 2.82 5.18 -14.54
CA PRO A 125 2.72 3.72 -14.73
C PRO A 125 3.64 2.90 -13.82
N LEU A 126 4.47 3.57 -13.02
CA LEU A 126 5.29 2.93 -12.01
C LEU A 126 4.62 2.88 -10.64
N ILE A 127 3.42 3.46 -10.46
CA ILE A 127 2.62 3.37 -9.24
C ILE A 127 1.61 2.24 -9.39
N HIS A 128 1.61 1.33 -8.42
CA HIS A 128 0.82 0.11 -8.48
C HIS A 128 -0.34 0.15 -7.48
N ILE A 129 -0.12 0.81 -6.34
CA ILE A 129 -1.05 0.93 -5.23
C ILE A 129 -1.11 2.39 -4.77
N ILE A 130 -2.31 2.90 -4.51
CA ILE A 130 -2.51 4.11 -3.71
C ILE A 130 -2.71 3.69 -2.26
N GLY A 131 -1.77 4.10 -1.40
CA GLY A 131 -1.75 3.74 0.01
C GLY A 131 -2.70 4.59 0.83
N HIS A 132 -3.41 3.93 1.76
CA HIS A 132 -4.32 4.51 2.77
C HIS A 132 -5.00 5.83 2.39
N PRO A 133 -5.78 5.89 1.29
CA PRO A 133 -6.47 7.12 0.88
C PRO A 133 -7.71 7.39 1.74
N ASP A 134 -7.64 7.21 3.06
CA ASP A 134 -8.77 7.17 3.99
C ASP A 134 -8.77 8.27 5.06
N ASP A 135 -7.81 9.18 5.01
CA ASP A 135 -7.63 10.16 6.07
C ASP A 135 -8.28 11.51 5.74
N SER A 136 -9.28 11.92 6.52
CA SER A 136 -9.98 13.21 6.35
C SER A 136 -9.11 14.44 6.61
N ARG A 137 -7.88 14.28 7.11
CA ARG A 137 -6.88 15.36 7.09
C ARG A 137 -6.48 15.72 5.65
N PHE A 138 -6.64 14.79 4.71
CA PHE A 138 -6.51 14.97 3.26
C PHE A 138 -7.87 14.67 2.59
N PRO A 139 -8.87 15.57 2.72
CA PRO A 139 -10.17 15.32 2.11
C PRO A 139 -10.02 15.11 0.61
N VAL A 140 -10.75 14.15 0.04
CA VAL A 140 -10.73 13.81 -1.40
C VAL A 140 -12.13 13.55 -1.92
N ASP A 141 -12.32 13.77 -3.21
CA ASP A 141 -13.45 13.23 -3.97
C ASP A 141 -13.20 11.76 -4.33
N TYR A 142 -13.85 10.86 -3.60
CA TYR A 142 -13.73 9.42 -3.82
C TYR A 142 -14.32 8.95 -5.15
N ASP A 143 -15.36 9.59 -5.68
CA ASP A 143 -15.97 9.14 -6.95
C ASP A 143 -14.95 9.28 -8.08
N THR A 144 -14.29 10.45 -8.13
CA THR A 144 -13.18 10.73 -9.05
C THR A 144 -11.97 9.81 -8.80
N LEU A 145 -11.54 9.66 -7.54
CA LEU A 145 -10.39 8.82 -7.19
C LEU A 145 -10.58 7.36 -7.61
N VAL A 146 -11.72 6.77 -7.26
CA VAL A 146 -12.00 5.35 -7.54
C VAL A 146 -12.18 5.09 -9.03
N SER A 147 -12.88 5.99 -9.76
CA SER A 147 -13.01 5.87 -11.21
C SER A 147 -11.63 5.89 -11.90
N ALA A 148 -10.75 6.82 -11.50
CA ALA A 148 -9.41 6.90 -12.07
C ALA A 148 -8.55 5.67 -11.77
N ALA A 149 -8.61 5.14 -10.55
CA ALA A 149 -7.89 3.91 -10.19
C ALA A 149 -8.36 2.71 -11.02
N ALA A 150 -9.66 2.58 -11.24
CA ALA A 150 -10.24 1.53 -12.09
C ALA A 150 -9.77 1.65 -13.56
N GLU A 151 -9.77 2.87 -14.11
CA GLU A 151 -9.37 3.14 -15.51
C GLU A 151 -7.87 2.91 -15.76
N ASN A 152 -7.03 3.19 -14.77
CA ASN A 152 -5.57 3.11 -14.89
C ASN A 152 -4.98 1.80 -14.36
N HIS A 153 -5.82 0.86 -13.93
CA HIS A 153 -5.38 -0.42 -13.38
C HIS A 153 -4.45 -0.23 -12.15
N THR A 154 -4.84 0.67 -11.24
CA THR A 154 -4.13 0.94 -9.98
C THR A 154 -4.97 0.42 -8.82
N LEU A 155 -4.34 -0.27 -7.87
CA LEU A 155 -5.02 -0.76 -6.67
C LEU A 155 -5.26 0.36 -5.67
N LEU A 156 -6.40 0.30 -4.98
CA LEU A 156 -6.67 1.11 -3.81
C LEU A 156 -6.49 0.27 -2.56
N GLU A 157 -5.67 0.75 -1.62
CA GLU A 157 -5.43 0.06 -0.37
C GLU A 157 -6.61 0.22 0.61
N LEU A 158 -7.01 -0.87 1.26
CA LEU A 158 -7.76 -0.90 2.49
C LEU A 158 -6.79 -1.25 3.64
N ASN A 159 -6.38 -0.23 4.37
CA ASN A 159 -5.32 -0.32 5.36
C ASN A 159 -5.88 -0.69 6.75
N SER A 160 -5.40 -1.81 7.31
CA SER A 160 -5.87 -2.29 8.62
C SER A 160 -5.40 -1.39 9.78
N SER A 161 -4.21 -0.79 9.67
CA SER A 161 -3.67 0.16 10.67
C SER A 161 -4.51 1.42 10.77
N SER A 162 -5.04 1.92 9.64
CA SER A 162 -5.97 3.07 9.62
C SER A 162 -7.18 2.89 10.54
N LEU A 163 -7.69 1.66 10.63
CA LEU A 163 -8.89 1.32 11.40
C LEU A 163 -8.58 1.06 12.89
N HIS A 164 -7.31 1.10 13.30
CA HIS A 164 -6.93 0.93 14.69
C HIS A 164 -7.51 2.08 15.56
N PRO A 165 -8.08 1.83 16.76
CA PRO A 165 -8.63 2.88 17.62
C PRO A 165 -7.63 3.95 18.09
N LEU A 166 -6.33 3.67 17.95
CA LEU A 166 -5.22 4.56 18.28
C LEU A 166 -4.63 5.25 17.04
N SER A 167 -5.19 4.99 15.85
CA SER A 167 -4.80 5.65 14.62
C SER A 167 -5.03 7.16 14.72
N ALA A 168 -4.11 7.94 14.16
CA ALA A 168 -4.25 9.38 14.05
C ALA A 168 -5.04 9.83 12.80
N ARG A 169 -5.33 8.92 11.86
CA ARG A 169 -6.10 9.20 10.64
C ARG A 169 -7.55 9.53 11.02
N MET A 170 -8.14 10.55 10.39
CA MET A 170 -9.48 11.03 10.73
C MET A 170 -10.57 10.39 9.87
N ASN A 171 -11.60 9.82 10.51
CA ASN A 171 -12.76 9.19 9.87
C ASN A 171 -12.41 8.07 8.86
N ALA A 172 -11.37 7.30 9.14
CA ALA A 172 -10.90 6.20 8.29
C ALA A 172 -12.03 5.25 7.89
N ALA A 173 -12.84 4.81 8.86
CA ALA A 173 -13.90 3.84 8.62
C ALA A 173 -15.01 4.40 7.71
N GLU A 174 -15.44 5.65 7.90
CA GLU A 174 -16.44 6.32 7.07
C GLU A 174 -15.94 6.52 5.63
N ASN A 175 -14.68 6.90 5.50
CA ASN A 175 -14.02 7.10 4.22
C ASN A 175 -13.87 5.78 3.46
N TYR A 176 -13.44 4.71 4.13
CA TYR A 176 -13.38 3.38 3.52
C TYR A 176 -14.75 2.85 3.11
N ARG A 177 -15.82 3.05 3.89
CA ARG A 177 -17.18 2.67 3.44
C ARG A 177 -17.55 3.35 2.13
N THR A 178 -17.23 4.63 2.00
CA THR A 178 -17.47 5.41 0.78
C THR A 178 -16.65 4.86 -0.38
N MET A 179 -15.34 4.67 -0.18
CA MET A 179 -14.43 4.11 -1.19
C MET A 179 -14.87 2.72 -1.65
N LEU A 180 -15.18 1.81 -0.73
CA LEU A 180 -15.56 0.44 -1.03
C LEU A 180 -16.88 0.37 -1.81
N GLU A 181 -17.87 1.21 -1.49
CA GLU A 181 -19.12 1.25 -2.26
C GLU A 181 -18.88 1.73 -3.71
N LEU A 182 -17.98 2.70 -3.89
CA LEU A 182 -17.57 3.15 -5.21
C LEU A 182 -16.74 2.10 -5.96
N CYS A 183 -15.88 1.35 -5.27
CA CYS A 183 -15.11 0.25 -5.87
C CYS A 183 -16.05 -0.83 -6.43
N LYS A 184 -17.15 -1.15 -5.73
CA LYS A 184 -18.19 -2.04 -6.27
C LYS A 184 -18.81 -1.50 -7.56
N ARG A 185 -19.12 -0.20 -7.59
CA ARG A 185 -19.75 0.46 -8.74
C ARG A 185 -18.83 0.49 -9.96
N TYR A 186 -17.57 0.89 -9.77
CA TYR A 186 -16.58 1.03 -10.83
C TYR A 186 -15.83 -0.27 -11.15
N ARG A 187 -16.09 -1.36 -10.39
CA ARG A 187 -15.36 -2.63 -10.46
C ARG A 187 -13.85 -2.46 -10.21
N ALA A 188 -13.48 -1.49 -9.38
CA ALA A 188 -12.09 -1.28 -8.96
C ALA A 188 -11.67 -2.38 -7.96
N SER A 189 -10.52 -3.00 -8.19
CA SER A 189 -9.95 -3.94 -7.21
C SER A 189 -9.29 -3.19 -6.06
N ILE A 190 -9.33 -3.79 -4.88
CA ILE A 190 -8.61 -3.34 -3.69
C ILE A 190 -7.52 -4.33 -3.33
N ILE A 191 -6.58 -3.83 -2.54
CA ILE A 191 -5.64 -4.65 -1.77
C ILE A 191 -5.84 -4.34 -0.28
N ILE A 192 -5.74 -5.36 0.57
CA ILE A 192 -5.81 -5.23 2.02
C ILE A 192 -4.39 -5.37 2.54
N ASP A 193 -3.93 -4.39 3.31
CA ASP A 193 -2.58 -4.43 3.86
C ASP A 193 -2.55 -4.02 5.33
N SER A 194 -1.53 -4.47 6.04
CA SER A 194 -1.41 -4.22 7.48
C SER A 194 -0.83 -2.85 7.81
N ASP A 195 0.04 -2.30 6.95
CA ASP A 195 0.89 -1.14 7.24
C ASP A 195 1.73 -1.39 8.51
N ALA A 196 2.22 -2.63 8.61
CA ALA A 196 2.89 -3.13 9.80
C ALA A 196 4.23 -2.43 10.03
N HIS A 197 4.34 -1.76 11.17
CA HIS A 197 5.60 -1.20 11.69
C HIS A 197 6.26 -2.08 12.75
N THR A 198 5.61 -3.20 13.10
CA THR A 198 6.14 -4.25 13.95
C THR A 198 5.77 -5.60 13.38
N GLU A 199 6.57 -6.63 13.63
CA GLU A 199 6.30 -7.98 13.13
C GLU A 199 4.96 -8.52 13.64
N ALA A 200 4.54 -8.09 14.83
CA ALA A 200 3.28 -8.51 15.45
C ALA A 200 2.07 -8.16 14.57
N ASP A 201 2.13 -7.10 13.77
CA ASP A 201 1.05 -6.66 12.89
C ASP A 201 1.15 -7.17 11.45
N VAL A 202 2.24 -7.84 11.05
CA VAL A 202 2.33 -8.42 9.70
C VAL A 202 1.17 -9.38 9.45
N GLY A 203 0.44 -9.19 8.36
CA GLY A 203 -0.78 -9.95 8.03
C GLY A 203 -1.95 -9.73 8.98
N ASN A 204 -1.90 -8.75 9.88
CA ASN A 204 -2.99 -8.44 10.80
C ASN A 204 -4.08 -7.62 10.10
N HIS A 205 -4.90 -8.29 9.30
CA HIS A 205 -5.96 -7.67 8.51
C HIS A 205 -7.32 -7.66 9.19
N VAL A 206 -7.41 -8.04 10.47
CA VAL A 206 -8.67 -8.27 11.19
C VAL A 206 -9.68 -7.13 11.01
N ARG A 207 -9.25 -5.87 11.19
CA ARG A 207 -10.15 -4.71 11.11
C ARG A 207 -10.61 -4.41 9.69
N ALA A 208 -9.71 -4.57 8.73
CA ALA A 208 -10.06 -4.44 7.31
C ALA A 208 -11.08 -5.52 6.91
N LEU A 209 -10.88 -6.76 7.35
CA LEU A 209 -11.79 -7.88 7.08
C LEU A 209 -13.17 -7.68 7.72
N GLU A 210 -13.23 -7.16 8.95
CA GLU A 210 -14.51 -6.78 9.59
C GLU A 210 -15.28 -5.76 8.73
N LEU A 211 -14.60 -4.76 8.17
CA LEU A 211 -15.23 -3.76 7.30
C LEU A 211 -15.67 -4.36 5.95
N ILE A 212 -14.87 -5.25 5.38
CA ILE A 212 -15.21 -6.00 4.15
C ILE A 212 -16.50 -6.81 4.33
N GLU A 213 -16.63 -7.49 5.47
CA GLU A 213 -17.84 -8.23 5.84
C GLU A 213 -19.02 -7.29 6.05
N GLU A 214 -18.84 -6.18 6.79
CA GLU A 214 -19.89 -5.19 7.06
C GLU A 214 -20.52 -4.66 5.77
N VAL A 215 -19.69 -4.29 4.79
CA VAL A 215 -20.18 -3.74 3.52
C VAL A 215 -20.53 -4.79 2.49
N ASN A 216 -20.37 -6.09 2.79
CA ASN A 216 -20.53 -7.19 1.83
C ASN A 216 -19.72 -6.95 0.54
N PHE A 217 -18.42 -6.68 0.69
CA PHE A 217 -17.56 -6.39 -0.46
C PHE A 217 -17.30 -7.66 -1.29
N PRO A 218 -17.39 -7.58 -2.64
CA PRO A 218 -17.21 -8.74 -3.52
C PRO A 218 -15.77 -9.27 -3.48
N GLU A 219 -15.61 -10.56 -3.13
CA GLU A 219 -14.32 -11.24 -3.05
C GLU A 219 -13.57 -11.25 -4.40
N GLU A 220 -14.26 -11.20 -5.55
CA GLU A 220 -13.60 -11.10 -6.85
C GLU A 220 -12.79 -9.82 -7.04
N LEU A 221 -13.10 -8.75 -6.27
CA LEU A 221 -12.38 -7.48 -6.31
C LEU A 221 -11.27 -7.38 -5.26
N ILE A 222 -11.01 -8.43 -4.47
CA ILE A 222 -9.95 -8.45 -3.46
C ILE A 222 -8.76 -9.28 -3.97
N VAL A 223 -7.62 -8.62 -4.24
CA VAL A 223 -6.45 -9.29 -4.85
C VAL A 223 -5.72 -10.21 -3.88
N ASN A 224 -5.86 -10.00 -2.56
CA ASN A 224 -5.21 -10.79 -1.51
C ASN A 224 -5.52 -12.29 -1.54
N THR A 225 -6.53 -12.69 -2.31
CA THR A 225 -7.01 -14.07 -2.39
C THR A 225 -6.20 -15.01 -3.27
N SER A 226 -5.43 -14.47 -4.21
CA SER A 226 -4.64 -15.29 -5.15
C SER A 226 -3.58 -14.47 -5.90
N PHE A 227 -2.49 -15.12 -6.30
CA PHE A 227 -1.50 -14.49 -7.18
C PHE A 227 -2.06 -14.12 -8.56
N ASP A 228 -3.00 -14.90 -9.11
CA ASP A 228 -3.62 -14.62 -10.40
C ASP A 228 -4.34 -13.26 -10.42
N LYS A 229 -4.95 -12.85 -9.30
CA LYS A 229 -5.60 -11.54 -9.19
C LYS A 229 -4.59 -10.40 -9.01
N LEU A 230 -3.42 -10.67 -8.42
CA LEU A 230 -2.39 -9.67 -8.17
C LEU A 230 -1.48 -9.44 -9.40
N LEU A 231 -1.18 -10.50 -10.16
CA LEU A 231 -0.26 -10.48 -11.30
C LEU A 231 -0.54 -9.37 -12.34
N PRO A 232 -1.80 -9.09 -12.72
CA PRO A 232 -2.10 -7.98 -13.63
C PRO A 232 -1.60 -6.62 -13.13
N TYR A 233 -1.67 -6.41 -11.80
CA TYR A 233 -1.24 -5.17 -11.16
C TYR A 233 0.25 -5.14 -10.87
N ILE A 234 0.87 -6.27 -10.51
CA ILE A 234 2.30 -6.38 -10.20
C ILE A 234 2.94 -7.50 -11.04
N PRO A 235 3.25 -7.26 -12.33
CA PRO A 235 3.74 -8.30 -13.24
C PRO A 235 5.09 -8.89 -12.81
N LYS A 236 5.92 -8.12 -12.09
CA LYS A 236 7.22 -8.59 -11.59
C LYS A 236 7.13 -9.77 -10.63
N LEU A 237 5.96 -10.00 -10.02
CA LEU A 237 5.71 -11.16 -9.18
C LEU A 237 5.92 -12.48 -9.94
N GLU A 238 5.62 -12.53 -11.24
CA GLU A 238 5.76 -13.75 -12.06
C GLU A 238 7.18 -14.32 -12.03
N ALA A 239 8.19 -13.47 -11.90
CA ALA A 239 9.59 -13.91 -11.83
C ALA A 239 9.96 -14.65 -10.52
N TYR A 240 9.06 -14.65 -9.53
CA TYR A 240 9.30 -15.17 -8.18
C TYR A 240 8.31 -16.26 -7.74
N LEU A 241 7.34 -16.63 -8.60
CA LEU A 241 6.42 -17.75 -8.38
C LEU A 241 7.04 -19.07 -8.87
#